data_AF-A0A451AG04-F1
#
_entry.id   AF-A0A451AG04-F1
#
_cell.length_a   1.000
_cell.length_b   1.000
_cell.length_c   1.000
_cell.angle_alpha   90.00
_cell.angle_beta   90.00
_cell.angle_gamma   90.00
#
_symmetry.space_group_name_H-M   'P 1'
#
loop_
_entity.id
_entity.type
_entity.pdbx_description
1 polymer ?
#
loop_
_entity_poly.entity_id
_entity_poly.type
_entity_poly.pdbx_seq_one_letter_code
_entity_poly.pdbx_strand_id
1 'polypeptide(L)' 'CNRVEYQSSAPSQIVPKLADEGVYIASESSFYRVLHEKNQLHRRGRARTPRRYTNKKMPNMPAG' A
#
# COMPACT_ATOMS: atom_id res chain seq x y z
N CYS A 1 11.53 1.05 3.13
CA CYS A 1 12.45 2.01 3.77
C CYS A 1 13.88 1.44 3.87
N ASN A 2 14.87 2.26 4.27
CA ASN A 2 16.29 1.88 4.36
C ASN A 2 16.69 1.23 5.70
N ARG A 3 15.87 1.37 6.75
CA ARG A 3 15.99 0.55 7.97
C ARG A 3 15.33 -0.81 7.75
N VAL A 4 15.97 -1.87 8.26
CA VAL A 4 15.50 -3.26 8.13
C VAL A 4 14.08 -3.42 8.70
N GLU A 5 13.81 -2.82 9.85
CA GLU A 5 12.52 -2.88 10.56
C GLU A 5 11.34 -2.30 9.76
N TYR A 6 11.61 -1.33 8.89
CA TYR A 6 10.62 -0.66 8.05
C TYR A 6 10.80 -1.00 6.57
N GLN A 7 11.62 -2.01 6.27
CA GLN A 7 11.93 -2.35 4.89
C GLN A 7 10.66 -2.76 4.16
N SER A 8 9.81 -3.59 4.78
CA SER A 8 8.56 -4.12 4.22
C SER A 8 7.31 -3.32 4.57
N SER A 9 7.43 -2.27 5.38
CA SER A 9 6.28 -1.45 5.80
C SER A 9 5.96 -0.35 4.78
N ALA A 10 4.67 -0.05 4.64
CA ALA A 10 4.20 1.10 3.85
C ALA A 10 4.47 2.42 4.60
N PRO A 11 4.58 3.57 3.90
CA PRO A 11 4.78 4.87 4.56
C PRO A 11 3.72 5.18 5.62
N SER A 12 2.47 4.81 5.36
CA SER A 12 1.34 4.93 6.29
C SER A 12 1.47 4.09 7.56
N GLN A 13 2.35 3.08 7.58
CA GLN A 13 2.69 2.29 8.77
C GLN A 13 3.96 2.77 9.47
N ILE A 14 4.86 3.44 8.73
CA ILE A 14 6.13 3.94 9.26
C ILE A 14 5.90 5.22 10.07
N VAL A 15 5.08 6.14 9.55
CA VAL A 15 4.84 7.45 10.18
C VAL A 15 4.20 7.32 11.58
N PRO A 16 3.14 6.50 11.78
CA PRO A 16 2.57 6.31 13.12
C PRO A 16 3.56 5.66 14.09
N LYS A 17 4.28 4.61 13.66
CA LYS A 17 5.29 3.96 14.52
C LYS A 17 6.38 4.92 14.99
N LEU A 18 6.91 5.73 14.08
CA LEU A 18 7.89 6.74 14.42
C LEU A 18 7.32 7.78 15.39
N ALA A 19 6.06 8.19 15.21
CA ALA A 19 5.39 9.09 16.14
C ALA A 19 5.15 8.46 17.53
N ASP A 20 4.79 7.18 17.59
CA ASP A 20 4.64 6.42 18.85
C ASP A 20 5.98 6.32 19.60
N GLU A 21 7.09 6.21 18.88
CA GLU A 21 8.46 6.27 19.42
C GLU A 21 8.89 7.70 19.82
N GLY A 22 8.04 8.71 19.61
CA GLY A 22 8.35 10.13 19.86
C GLY A 22 9.32 10.73 18.82
N VAL A 23 9.59 10.03 17.72
CA VAL A 23 10.53 10.41 16.68
C VAL A 23 9.78 10.95 15.47
N TYR A 24 9.60 12.27 15.40
CA TYR A 24 9.04 12.87 14.19
C TYR A 24 10.14 13.17 13.15
N ILE A 25 10.14 12.42 12.05
CA ILE A 25 11.07 12.66 10.93
C ILE A 25 10.47 13.62 9.90
N ALA A 26 9.24 13.35 9.44
CA ALA A 26 8.53 14.18 8.46
C ALA A 26 7.04 13.76 8.36
N SER A 27 6.23 14.56 7.64
CA SER A 27 4.85 14.20 7.32
C SER A 27 4.75 12.98 6.40
N GLU A 28 3.58 12.35 6.34
CA GLU A 28 3.31 11.24 5.41
C GLU A 28 3.56 11.64 3.94
N SER A 29 3.10 12.82 3.54
CA SER A 29 3.34 13.39 2.21
C SER A 29 4.83 13.56 1.90
N SER A 30 5.63 13.97 2.87
CA SER A 30 7.08 14.08 2.73
C SER A 30 7.74 12.71 2.60
N PHE A 31 7.29 11.72 3.38
CA PHE A 31 7.72 10.33 3.27
C PHE A 31 7.46 9.75 1.88
N TYR A 32 6.24 9.94 1.35
CA TYR A 32 5.90 9.51 -0.01
C TYR A 32 6.78 10.18 -1.06
N ARG A 33 7.01 11.50 -0.97
CA ARG A 33 7.90 12.22 -1.91
C ARG A 33 9.31 11.65 -1.93
N VAL A 34 9.95 11.52 -0.77
CA VAL A 34 11.34 11.02 -0.69
C VAL A 34 11.43 9.59 -1.17
N LEU A 35 10.51 8.70 -0.77
CA LEU A 35 10.51 7.31 -1.22
C LEU A 35 10.21 7.19 -2.72
N HIS A 36 9.43 8.09 -3.30
CA HIS A 36 9.13 8.13 -4.73
C HIS A 36 10.35 8.62 -5.51
N GLU A 37 10.97 9.74 -5.11
CA GLU A 37 12.20 10.28 -5.70
C GLU A 37 13.35 9.27 -5.66
N LYS A 38 13.42 8.47 -4.59
CA LYS A 38 14.43 7.41 -4.44
C LYS A 38 14.02 6.09 -5.11
N ASN A 39 12.89 6.04 -5.81
CA ASN A 39 12.41 4.82 -6.47
C ASN A 39 12.31 3.63 -5.50
N GLN A 40 11.85 3.90 -4.27
CA GLN A 40 11.68 2.92 -3.19
C GLN A 40 10.20 2.60 -2.92
N LEU A 41 9.30 3.30 -3.61
CA LEU A 41 7.86 3.05 -3.65
C LEU A 41 7.45 2.03 -4.72
N HIS A 42 8.42 1.27 -5.26
CA HIS A 42 8.10 0.16 -6.15
C HIS A 42 7.25 -0.86 -5.40
N ARG A 43 6.12 -1.25 -6.02
CA ARG A 43 5.25 -2.34 -5.60
C ARG A 43 6.11 -3.58 -5.30
N ARG A 44 6.27 -3.92 -4.02
CA ARG A 44 7.04 -5.09 -3.58
C ARG A 44 6.22 -6.35 -3.84
N GLY A 45 6.36 -6.91 -5.04
CA GLY A 45 5.80 -8.22 -5.41
C GLY A 45 4.29 -8.25 -5.71
N ARG A 46 3.85 -9.36 -6.33
CA ARG A 46 2.55 -9.65 -7.00
C ARG A 46 1.30 -9.09 -6.31
N ALA A 47 1.10 -7.79 -6.34
CA ALA A 47 -0.19 -7.26 -6.00
C ALA A 47 -1.14 -7.67 -7.13
N ARG A 48 -1.99 -8.67 -6.81
CA ARG A 48 -2.96 -9.27 -7.72
C ARG A 48 -3.63 -8.16 -8.51
N THR A 49 -3.63 -8.28 -9.84
CA THR A 49 -4.44 -7.41 -10.70
C THR A 49 -5.84 -7.36 -10.10
N PRO A 50 -6.41 -6.18 -9.84
CA PRO A 50 -7.76 -6.09 -9.30
C PRO A 50 -8.67 -6.95 -10.16
N ARG A 51 -9.24 -8.01 -9.57
CA ARG A 51 -10.20 -8.85 -10.26
C ARG A 51 -11.37 -7.92 -10.58
N ARG A 52 -11.53 -7.55 -11.86
CA ARG A 52 -12.77 -6.93 -12.32
C ARG A 52 -13.88 -7.91 -11.99
N TYR A 53 -14.61 -7.65 -10.90
CA TYR A 53 -15.94 -8.21 -10.74
C TYR A 53 -16.77 -7.56 -11.84
N THR A 54 -16.76 -8.15 -13.04
CA THR A 54 -17.84 -7.92 -13.98
C THR A 54 -19.05 -8.55 -13.32
N ASN A 55 -19.93 -7.73 -12.74
CA ASN A 55 -21.31 -8.13 -12.50
C ASN A 55 -21.91 -8.49 -13.87
N LYS A 56 -21.63 -9.68 -14.37
CA LYS A 56 -22.36 -10.24 -15.49
C LYS A 56 -23.69 -10.66 -14.88
N LYS A 57 -24.73 -9.87 -15.14
CA LYS A 57 -26.12 -10.24 -14.88
C LYS A 57 -26.26 -11.72 -15.23
N MET A 58 -26.63 -12.55 -14.27
CA MET A 58 -26.93 -13.97 -14.51
C MET A 58 -28.14 -14.01 -15.46
N PRO A 59 -28.01 -14.50 -16.71
CA PRO A 59 -29.19 -14.73 -17.52
C PRO A 59 -29.76 -16.11 -17.14
N ASN A 60 -30.97 -16.08 -16.60
CA ASN A 60 -32.00 -17.11 -16.72
C ASN A 60 -31.70 -18.47 -16.04
N MET A 61 -32.21 -18.66 -14.81
CA MET A 61 -32.47 -20.01 -14.29
C MET A 61 -33.83 -20.50 -14.81
N PRO A 62 -33.95 -21.72 -15.36
CA PRO A 62 -35.25 -22.28 -15.74
C PRO A 62 -36.02 -22.69 -14.49
N ALA A 63 -37.32 -22.39 -14.47
CA ALA A 63 -38.24 -22.91 -13.47
C ALA A 63 -38.34 -24.43 -13.62
N GLY A 64 -38.03 -25.13 -12.53
CA GLY A 64 -38.34 -26.55 -12.31
C GLY A 64 -39.14 -26.69 -11.04
#